data_AF-A0A8D8A172-F1
#
_entry.id   AF-A0A8D8A172-F1
#
_cell.length_a   1.000
_cell.length_b   1.000
_cell.length_c   1.000
_cell.angle_alpha   90.00
_cell.angle_beta   90.00
_cell.angle_gamma   90.00
#
_symmetry.space_group_name_H-M   'P 1'
#
loop_
_entity.id
_entity.type
_entity.pdbx_description
1 polymer ?
#
loop_
_entity_poly.entity_id
_entity_poly.type
_entity_poly.pdbx_seq_one_letter_code
_entity_poly.pdbx_strand_id
1 'polypeptide(L)'
;VGDLTVHGGVKGFLVQLFRVQETKTGALIGTDKYGNKYYEDNRFFFGRHRWVIYTTEMNGKNTFWDVDGSMVPAEWHRWLHCMTDDPPTTHPPEPKKFLAKVHQINLSGTPDCYVPFSTTRKKIHEWV
;
A
#
# COMPACT_ATOMS: atom_id res chain seq x y z
N VAL A 1 -6.67 -15.58 -25.79
CA VAL A 1 -6.00 -16.75 -25.18
C VAL A 1 -4.93 -16.36 -24.15
N GLY A 2 -4.45 -15.10 -24.11
CA GLY A 2 -3.35 -14.68 -23.23
C GLY A 2 -3.69 -14.32 -21.78
N ASP A 3 -4.84 -13.69 -21.50
CA ASP A 3 -5.07 -13.13 -20.15
C ASP A 3 -5.35 -14.20 -19.07
N LEU A 4 -6.10 -15.25 -19.41
CA LEU A 4 -6.45 -16.31 -18.46
C LEU A 4 -5.22 -17.07 -17.94
N THR A 5 -4.23 -17.31 -18.80
CA THR A 5 -2.98 -17.99 -18.41
C THR A 5 -2.07 -17.08 -17.60
N VAL A 6 -1.98 -15.79 -17.94
CA VAL A 6 -1.13 -14.82 -17.22
C VAL A 6 -1.61 -14.62 -15.78
N HIS A 7 -2.92 -14.67 -15.55
CA HIS A 7 -3.50 -14.54 -14.21
C HIS A 7 -3.53 -15.83 -13.39
N GLY A 8 -2.89 -16.91 -13.86
CA GLY A 8 -2.88 -18.19 -13.14
C GLY A 8 -4.19 -18.98 -13.27
N GLY A 9 -4.85 -18.89 -14.43
CA GLY A 9 -6.08 -19.59 -14.76
C GLY A 9 -7.35 -18.79 -14.44
N VAL A 10 -8.50 -19.45 -14.64
CA VAL A 10 -9.84 -18.86 -14.46
C VAL A 10 -10.03 -18.29 -13.05
N LYS A 11 -9.52 -18.97 -12.03
CA LYS A 11 -9.65 -18.53 -10.63
C LYS A 11 -8.94 -17.20 -10.39
N GLY A 12 -7.67 -17.08 -10.80
CA GLY A 12 -6.91 -15.85 -10.59
C GLY A 12 -7.44 -14.69 -11.44
N PHE A 13 -7.90 -14.98 -12.66
CA PHE A 13 -8.59 -14.01 -13.49
C PHE A 13 -9.85 -13.46 -12.81
N LEU A 14 -10.71 -14.33 -12.26
CA LEU A 14 -11.93 -13.91 -11.55
C LEU A 14 -11.60 -13.11 -10.29
N VAL A 15 -10.60 -13.54 -9.51
CA VAL A 15 -10.16 -12.79 -8.32
C VAL A 15 -9.69 -11.39 -8.71
N GLN A 16 -8.89 -11.27 -9.77
CA GLN A 16 -8.41 -9.97 -10.22
C GLN A 16 -9.56 -9.11 -10.77
N LEU A 17 -10.47 -9.70 -11.54
CA LEU A 17 -11.65 -9.02 -12.05
C LEU A 17 -12.53 -8.46 -10.91
N PHE A 18 -12.79 -9.25 -9.86
CA PHE A 18 -13.64 -8.80 -8.76
C PHE A 18 -12.93 -7.87 -7.76
N ARG A 19 -11.60 -7.99 -7.57
CA ARG A 19 -10.86 -7.14 -6.63
C ARG A 19 -10.38 -5.81 -7.25
N VAL A 20 -9.89 -5.86 -8.48
CA VAL A 20 -9.25 -4.72 -9.16
C VAL A 20 -10.21 -4.05 -10.16
N GLN A 21 -11.32 -4.72 -10.50
CA GLN A 21 -12.29 -4.30 -11.54
C GLN A 21 -11.70 -4.24 -12.97
N GLU A 22 -10.40 -4.51 -13.11
CA GLU A 22 -9.70 -4.50 -14.37
C GLU A 22 -8.69 -5.64 -14.46
N THR A 23 -8.65 -6.31 -15.62
CA THR A 23 -7.77 -7.45 -15.89
C THR A 23 -6.54 -7.02 -16.67
N LYS A 24 -5.79 -6.05 -16.11
CA LYS A 24 -4.50 -5.66 -16.68
C LYS A 24 -3.43 -6.70 -16.38
N THR A 25 -2.57 -6.91 -17.36
CA THR A 25 -1.34 -7.67 -17.23
C THR A 25 -0.15 -6.71 -17.33
N GLY A 26 0.91 -6.98 -16.57
CA GLY A 26 2.09 -6.12 -16.53
C GLY A 26 3.29 -6.86 -15.93
N ALA A 27 4.47 -6.26 -16.02
CA ALA A 27 5.67 -6.81 -15.41
C ALA A 27 5.62 -6.62 -13.89
N LEU A 28 5.90 -7.67 -13.12
CA LEU A 28 6.00 -7.58 -11.66
C LEU A 28 7.33 -6.91 -11.30
N ILE A 29 7.27 -5.68 -10.80
CA ILE A 29 8.45 -4.89 -10.40
C ILE A 29 8.94 -5.29 -9.01
N GLY A 30 8.02 -5.62 -8.11
CA GLY A 30 8.38 -6.11 -6.78
C GLY A 30 7.18 -6.42 -5.90
N THR A 31 7.49 -6.92 -4.71
CA THR A 31 6.52 -7.20 -3.66
C THR A 31 7.04 -6.57 -2.38
N ASP A 32 6.17 -5.91 -1.63
CA ASP A 32 6.55 -5.38 -0.33
C ASP A 32 6.54 -6.45 0.77
N LYS A 33 6.92 -6.05 1.99
CA LYS A 33 6.89 -6.91 3.18
C LYS A 33 5.50 -7.36 3.62
N TYR A 34 4.43 -6.78 3.08
CA TYR A 34 3.03 -7.07 3.41
C TYR A 34 2.36 -7.98 2.37
N GLY A 35 3.01 -8.19 1.23
CA GLY A 35 2.47 -8.97 0.12
C GLY A 35 1.73 -8.12 -0.93
N ASN A 36 1.79 -6.79 -0.86
CA ASN A 36 1.34 -5.94 -1.96
C ASN A 36 2.29 -6.12 -3.14
N LYS A 37 1.72 -6.37 -4.33
CA LYS A 37 2.47 -6.61 -5.56
C LYS A 37 2.38 -5.42 -6.48
N TYR A 38 3.52 -4.94 -6.95
CA TYR A 38 3.63 -3.74 -7.77
C TYR A 38 3.95 -4.11 -9.21
N TYR A 39 3.16 -3.56 -10.14
CA TYR A 39 3.24 -3.87 -11.55
C TYR A 39 3.44 -2.62 -12.39
N GLU A 40 4.17 -2.78 -13.49
CA GLU A 40 4.39 -1.74 -14.48
C GLU A 40 4.19 -2.27 -15.90
N ASP A 41 3.56 -1.45 -16.75
CA ASP A 41 3.54 -1.62 -18.19
C ASP A 41 3.47 -0.25 -18.89
N ASN A 42 4.59 0.13 -19.51
CA ASN A 42 4.78 1.40 -20.24
C ASN A 42 3.98 1.50 -21.54
N ARG A 43 3.30 0.43 -21.96
CA ARG A 43 2.36 0.48 -23.10
C ARG A 43 1.09 1.24 -22.74
N PHE A 44 0.73 1.31 -21.46
CA PHE A 44 -0.38 2.12 -21.00
C PHE A 44 0.01 3.59 -20.88
N PHE A 45 -1.01 4.45 -20.94
CA PHE A 45 -0.82 5.89 -20.76
C PHE A 45 -0.37 6.27 -19.33
N PHE A 46 0.22 7.46 -19.22
CA PHE A 46 0.70 8.00 -17.95
C PHE A 46 -0.43 8.07 -16.90
N GLY A 47 -0.19 7.51 -15.71
CA GLY A 47 -1.21 7.32 -14.67
C GLY A 47 -1.87 5.93 -14.64
N ARG A 48 -1.76 5.13 -15.72
CA ARG A 48 -2.24 3.72 -15.76
C ARG A 48 -1.13 2.69 -15.93
N HIS A 49 0.08 3.14 -16.26
CA HIS A 49 1.27 2.32 -16.45
C HIS A 49 1.77 1.66 -15.17
N ARG A 50 1.51 2.23 -13.98
CA ARG A 50 1.85 1.63 -12.68
C ARG A 50 0.60 1.33 -11.88
N TRP A 51 0.55 0.17 -11.23
CA TRP A 51 -0.53 -0.19 -10.32
C TRP A 51 -0.06 -1.15 -9.24
N VAL A 52 -0.88 -1.29 -8.20
CA VAL A 52 -0.67 -2.21 -7.09
C VAL A 52 -1.83 -3.19 -7.00
N ILE A 53 -1.51 -4.46 -6.76
CA ILE A 53 -2.47 -5.46 -6.32
C ILE A 53 -2.27 -5.63 -4.82
N TYR A 54 -3.25 -5.18 -4.04
CA TYR A 54 -3.20 -5.21 -2.59
C TYR A 54 -3.22 -6.63 -2.03
N THR A 55 -2.52 -6.79 -0.90
CA THR A 55 -2.54 -8.01 -0.10
C THR A 55 -3.94 -8.33 0.43
N THR A 56 -4.16 -9.60 0.76
CA THR A 56 -5.43 -10.08 1.32
C THR A 56 -5.53 -9.86 2.83
N GLU A 57 -4.40 -9.67 3.49
CA GLU A 57 -4.33 -9.41 4.92
C GLU A 57 -3.19 -8.44 5.22
N MET A 58 -3.47 -7.39 5.99
CA MET A 58 -2.46 -6.44 6.43
C MET A 58 -2.73 -6.03 7.87
N ASN A 59 -1.69 -6.05 8.71
CA ASN A 59 -1.74 -5.67 10.12
C ASN A 59 -2.88 -6.38 10.90
N GLY A 60 -3.16 -7.66 10.59
CA GLY A 60 -4.22 -8.45 11.22
C GLY A 60 -5.65 -8.14 10.76
N LYS A 61 -5.82 -7.23 9.79
CA LYS A 61 -7.10 -6.93 9.15
C LYS A 61 -7.23 -7.72 7.85
N ASN A 62 -8.38 -8.35 7.64
CA ASN A 62 -8.74 -8.95 6.35
C ASN A 62 -9.03 -7.85 5.34
N THR A 63 -8.15 -7.68 4.35
CA THR A 63 -8.22 -6.69 3.27
C THR A 63 -8.49 -7.36 1.93
N PHE A 64 -9.12 -8.55 1.94
CA PHE A 64 -9.48 -9.23 0.72
C PHE A 64 -10.42 -8.37 -0.13
N TRP A 65 -11.47 -7.80 0.49
CA TRP A 65 -12.40 -6.88 -0.17
C TRP A 65 -12.18 -5.43 0.26
N ASP A 66 -11.82 -5.19 1.52
CA ASP A 66 -11.60 -3.86 2.08
C ASP A 66 -10.17 -3.36 1.79
N VAL A 67 -9.88 -3.16 0.51
CA VAL A 67 -8.63 -2.56 0.05
C VAL A 67 -8.62 -1.05 0.34
N ASP A 68 -7.49 -0.52 0.79
CA ASP A 68 -7.32 0.89 1.10
C ASP A 68 -6.01 1.42 0.50
N GLY A 69 -6.05 2.63 -0.06
CA GLY A 69 -4.88 3.31 -0.62
C GLY A 69 -3.79 3.58 0.41
N SER A 70 -4.17 3.72 1.69
CA SER A 70 -3.22 3.92 2.79
C SER A 70 -2.35 2.69 3.10
N MET A 71 -2.64 1.53 2.51
CA MET A 71 -1.89 0.28 2.72
C MET A 71 -0.51 0.28 2.06
N VAL A 72 -0.25 1.19 1.11
CA VAL A 72 1.03 1.28 0.43
C VAL A 72 2.10 1.85 1.39
N PRO A 73 3.20 1.14 1.65
CA PRO A 73 4.29 1.66 2.48
C PRO A 73 4.97 2.85 1.80
N ALA A 74 5.59 3.72 2.61
CA ALA A 74 6.21 4.97 2.14
C ALA A 74 7.27 4.78 1.02
N GLU A 75 7.98 3.66 1.04
CA GLU A 75 8.99 3.33 0.02
C GLU A 75 8.37 3.13 -1.38
N TRP A 76 7.25 2.40 -1.45
CA TRP A 76 6.53 2.13 -2.68
C TRP A 76 5.59 3.26 -3.08
N HIS A 77 5.16 4.09 -2.12
CA HIS A 77 4.32 5.25 -2.38
C HIS A 77 5.00 6.24 -3.34
N ARG A 78 6.32 6.47 -3.18
CA ARG A 78 7.06 7.36 -4.09
C ARG A 78 7.03 6.88 -5.54
N TRP A 79 7.26 5.59 -5.76
CA TRP A 79 7.28 4.98 -7.09
C TRP A 79 5.88 4.88 -7.72
N LEU A 80 4.88 4.46 -6.93
CA LEU A 80 3.49 4.32 -7.40
C LEU A 80 2.91 5.68 -7.82
N HIS A 81 3.23 6.75 -7.09
CA HIS A 81 2.79 8.10 -7.40
C HIS A 81 3.72 8.85 -8.37
N CYS A 82 4.62 8.15 -9.07
CA CYS A 82 5.50 8.74 -10.09
C CYS A 82 6.37 9.90 -9.57
N MET A 83 6.71 9.90 -8.27
CA MET A 83 7.66 10.87 -7.71
C MET A 83 9.12 10.54 -8.09
N THR A 84 9.36 9.27 -8.46
CA THR A 84 10.65 8.75 -8.90
C THR A 84 10.38 7.62 -9.89
N ASP A 85 11.29 7.44 -10.84
CA ASP A 85 11.25 6.33 -11.78
C ASP A 85 11.78 5.03 -11.15
N ASP A 86 12.62 5.18 -10.12
CA ASP A 86 13.31 4.06 -9.50
C ASP A 86 12.44 3.39 -8.43
N PRO A 87 12.18 2.07 -8.54
CA PRO A 87 11.49 1.34 -7.49
C PRO A 87 12.41 1.15 -6.27
N PRO A 88 11.84 0.95 -5.07
CA PRO A 88 12.62 0.72 -3.85
C PRO A 88 13.43 -0.59 -3.89
N THR A 89 13.15 -1.48 -4.84
CA THR A 89 13.96 -2.68 -5.12
C THR A 89 15.32 -2.34 -5.73
N THR A 90 15.39 -1.31 -6.59
CA THR A 90 16.64 -0.84 -7.21
C THR A 90 17.34 0.20 -6.34
N HIS A 91 16.55 1.14 -5.79
CA HIS A 91 17.04 2.24 -4.96
C HIS A 91 16.37 2.21 -3.58
N PRO A 92 16.87 1.38 -2.64
CA PRO A 92 16.26 1.23 -1.33
C PRO A 92 16.37 2.52 -0.52
N PRO A 93 15.36 2.84 0.31
CA PRO A 93 15.41 4.01 1.18
C PRO A 93 16.50 3.84 2.26
N GLU A 94 17.16 4.95 2.62
CA GLU A 94 18.14 4.94 3.71
C GLU A 94 17.48 4.54 5.04
N PRO A 95 17.97 3.47 5.71
CA PRO A 95 17.40 3.04 6.98
C PRO A 95 17.77 4.03 8.08
N LYS A 96 16.77 4.69 8.67
CA LYS A 96 16.94 5.56 9.83
C LYS A 96 16.31 4.94 11.07
N LYS A 97 16.97 5.08 12.22
CA LYS A 97 16.56 4.44 13.50
C LYS A 97 15.15 4.82 13.96
N PHE A 98 14.67 6.01 13.58
CA PHE A 98 13.36 6.51 13.96
C PHE A 98 12.24 6.11 12.99
N LEU A 99 12.56 5.49 11.84
CA LEU A 99 11.52 5.08 10.89
C LEU A 99 10.73 3.91 11.45
N ALA A 100 9.42 3.95 11.24
CA ALA A 100 8.54 2.87 11.64
C ALA A 100 8.92 1.58 10.91
N LYS A 101 9.30 0.55 11.67
CA LYS A 101 9.60 -0.78 11.11
C LYS A 101 8.38 -1.38 10.41
N VAL A 102 7.21 -1.13 10.97
CA VAL A 102 5.91 -1.55 10.45
C VAL A 102 5.11 -0.29 10.09
N HIS A 103 4.80 -0.15 8.80
CA HIS A 103 3.82 0.78 8.26
C HIS A 103 2.45 0.51 8.90
N GLN A 104 1.81 1.59 9.36
CA GLN A 104 0.44 1.56 9.87
C GLN A 104 -0.50 2.11 8.79
N ILE A 105 -1.57 1.36 8.55
CA ILE A 105 -2.66 1.80 7.67
C ILE A 105 -3.44 2.94 8.32
N ASN A 106 -4.38 3.53 7.60
CA ASN A 106 -5.29 4.52 8.16
C ASN A 106 -6.16 3.89 9.28
N LEU A 107 -6.04 4.43 10.49
CA LEU A 107 -6.77 3.99 11.69
C LEU A 107 -7.98 4.88 11.99
N SER A 108 -8.36 5.79 11.09
CA SER A 108 -9.57 6.60 11.27
C SER A 108 -10.81 5.71 11.43
N GLY A 109 -11.65 6.02 12.41
CA GLY A 109 -12.86 5.26 12.71
C GLY A 109 -12.64 3.94 13.45
N THR A 110 -11.39 3.57 13.80
CA THR A 110 -11.09 2.43 14.67
C THR A 110 -10.84 2.88 16.12
N PRO A 111 -10.81 1.95 17.09
CA PRO A 111 -10.40 2.27 18.46
C PRO A 111 -8.99 2.86 18.58
N ASP A 112 -8.13 2.59 17.58
CA ASP A 112 -6.73 3.08 17.53
C ASP A 112 -6.59 4.43 16.79
N CYS A 113 -7.70 5.15 16.58
CA CYS A 113 -7.65 6.46 15.93
C CYS A 113 -6.93 7.51 16.79
N TYR A 114 -6.33 8.50 16.13
CA TYR A 114 -5.67 9.60 16.83
C TYR A 114 -6.71 10.49 17.54
N VAL A 115 -6.60 10.61 18.85
CA VAL A 115 -7.41 11.52 19.68
C VAL A 115 -6.54 12.71 20.10
N PRO A 116 -6.89 13.94 19.72
CA PRO A 116 -6.12 15.11 20.12
C PRO A 116 -6.22 15.34 21.63
N PHE A 117 -5.09 15.66 22.26
CA PHE A 117 -5.03 16.08 23.65
C PHE A 117 -4.10 17.29 23.81
N SER A 118 -4.28 18.03 24.91
CA SER A 118 -3.33 19.09 25.25
C SER A 118 -1.99 18.48 25.63
N THR A 119 -0.95 18.75 24.84
CA THR A 119 0.43 18.39 25.19
C THR A 119 1.03 19.30 26.27
N THR A 120 0.32 20.36 26.67
CA THR A 120 0.75 21.30 27.70
C THR A 120 0.32 20.85 29.10
N ARG A 121 1.19 21.08 30.08
CA ARG A 121 0.90 20.84 31.50
C ARG A 121 0.08 21.99 32.08
N LYS A 122 -0.58 21.74 33.23
CA LYS A 122 -1.30 22.77 33.99
C LYS A 122 -0.34 23.93 34.31
N LYS A 123 -0.75 25.16 34.01
CA LYS A 123 0.08 26.36 34.20
C LYS A 123 0.02 26.93 35.63
N ILE A 124 -1.15 26.85 36.24
CA ILE A 124 -1.41 27.42 37.57
C ILE A 124 -1.61 26.26 38.54
N HIS A 125 -0.85 26.25 39.63
CA HIS A 125 -0.98 25.25 40.69
C HIS A 125 -1.96 25.74 41.76
N GLU A 126 -2.85 24.88 42.23
CA GLU A 126 -3.74 25.18 43.34
C GLU A 126 -2.96 25.15 44.66
N TRP A 127 -3.37 26.01 45.59
CA TRP A 127 -2.88 25.93 46.97
C TRP A 127 -3.58 24.78 47.69
N VAL A 128 -2.81 23.98 48.42
CA VAL A 128 -3.28 22.82 49.21
C VAL A 128 -3.33 23.20 50.67
#